data_AF-A0A963U8S5-F1
#
_entry.id   AF-A0A963U8S5-F1
#
_cell.length_a   1.000
_cell.length_b   1.000
_cell.length_c   1.000
_cell.angle_alpha   90.00
_cell.angle_beta   90.00
_cell.angle_gamma   90.00
#
_symmetry.space_group_name_H-M   'P 1'
#
loop_
_entity.id
_entity.type
_entity.pdbx_description
1 polymer ?
#
loop_
_entity_poly.entity_id
_entity_poly.type
_entity_poly.pdbx_seq_one_letter_code
_entity_poly.pdbx_strand_id
1 'polypeptide(L)'
;MPLQSYHSSHGGFDFLGLRRGAAGQLEIIYDDGVSRRMTWRVRTPGADRTLREVLRYAVDQTKVLPALYSELKRRAIAIEAVA
;
A
#
# COMPACT_ATOMS: atom_id res chain seq x y z
N MET A 1 -15.14 0.21 -4.61
CA MET A 1 -14.20 -0.92 -4.75
C MET A 1 -14.01 -1.53 -3.37
N PRO A 2 -14.18 -2.84 -3.19
CA PRO A 2 -13.88 -3.49 -1.91
C PRO A 2 -12.39 -3.40 -1.59
N LEU A 3 -12.03 -3.49 -0.31
CA LEU A 3 -10.64 -3.55 0.14
C LEU A 3 -9.96 -4.78 -0.47
N GLN A 4 -8.82 -4.57 -1.12
CA GLN A 4 -7.91 -5.63 -1.55
C GLN A 4 -6.79 -5.74 -0.53
N SER A 5 -6.59 -6.95 -0.02
CA SER A 5 -5.68 -7.24 1.09
C SER A 5 -4.49 -8.06 0.61
N TYR A 6 -3.31 -7.70 1.10
CA TYR A 6 -2.04 -8.37 0.83
C TYR A 6 -1.36 -8.68 2.16
N HIS A 7 -0.94 -9.94 2.32
CA HIS A 7 -0.22 -10.44 3.49
C HIS A 7 1.06 -11.10 3.02
N SER A 8 2.08 -11.07 3.87
CA SER A 8 3.36 -11.71 3.56
C SER A 8 3.18 -13.22 3.39
N SER A 9 3.72 -13.77 2.30
CA SER A 9 3.79 -15.23 2.10
C SER A 9 4.73 -15.93 3.09
N HIS A 10 5.57 -15.17 3.81
CA HIS A 10 6.57 -15.68 4.75
C HIS A 10 6.11 -15.64 6.21
N GLY A 11 4.83 -15.35 6.48
CA GLY A 11 4.24 -15.38 7.83
C GLY A 11 4.48 -14.13 8.67
N GLY A 12 4.86 -13.00 8.06
CA GLY A 12 4.93 -11.71 8.75
C GLY A 12 3.55 -11.15 9.14
N PHE A 13 3.52 -10.33 10.18
CA PHE A 13 2.29 -9.64 10.65
C PHE A 13 1.93 -8.43 9.78
N ASP A 14 2.88 -7.95 8.96
CA ASP A 14 2.67 -6.83 8.07
C ASP A 14 1.54 -7.09 7.06
N PHE A 15 0.70 -6.07 6.92
CA PHE A 15 -0.44 -6.04 6.03
C PHE A 15 -0.33 -4.82 5.13
N LEU A 16 -0.64 -5.03 3.84
CA LEU A 16 -0.87 -3.96 2.89
C LEU A 16 -2.28 -4.06 2.32
N GLY A 17 -2.96 -2.93 2.22
CA GLY A 17 -4.32 -2.83 1.71
C GLY A 17 -4.46 -1.80 0.60
N LEU A 18 -5.33 -2.05 -0.36
CA LEU A 18 -5.76 -1.08 -1.37
C LEU A 18 -7.28 -0.94 -1.34
N ARG A 19 -7.78 0.28 -1.10
CA ARG A 19 -9.22 0.58 -1.15
C ARG A 19 -9.50 1.85 -1.93
N ARG A 20 -10.78 2.12 -2.17
CA ARG A 20 -11.24 3.47 -2.49
C ARG A 20 -11.68 4.18 -1.21
N GLY A 21 -11.16 5.37 -0.97
CA GLY A 21 -11.62 6.26 0.10
C GLY A 21 -13.00 6.86 -0.20
N ALA A 22 -13.56 7.57 0.77
CA ALA A 22 -14.89 8.19 0.66
C ALA A 22 -15.00 9.20 -0.49
N ALA A 23 -13.90 9.92 -0.79
CA ALA A 23 -13.80 10.84 -1.91
C ALA A 23 -13.51 10.16 -3.26
N GLY A 24 -13.61 8.82 -3.35
CA GLY A 24 -13.40 8.04 -4.57
C GLY A 24 -11.94 7.80 -4.98
N GLN A 25 -10.98 8.41 -4.26
CA GLN A 25 -9.54 8.29 -4.48
C GLN A 25 -9.01 6.92 -4.01
N LEU A 26 -7.90 6.46 -4.59
CA LEU A 26 -7.23 5.25 -4.12
C LEU A 26 -6.47 5.52 -2.83
N GLU A 27 -6.56 4.59 -1.89
CA GLU A 27 -5.87 4.64 -0.61
C GLU A 27 -5.08 3.34 -0.39
N ILE A 28 -3.83 3.49 0.01
CA ILE A 28 -2.96 2.43 0.47
C ILE A 28 -3.04 2.39 2.00
N ILE A 29 -3.22 1.22 2.58
CA ILE A 29 -3.19 0.99 4.01
C ILE A 29 -1.99 0.12 4.31
N TYR A 30 -1.23 0.47 5.35
CA TYR A 30 -0.24 -0.38 5.97
C TYR A 30 -0.64 -0.61 7.42
N ASP A 31 -0.47 -1.83 7.89
CA ASP A 31 -0.66 -2.20 9.29
C ASP A 31 0.47 -3.17 9.67
N ASP A 32 1.19 -2.89 10.76
CA ASP A 32 2.26 -3.78 11.26
C ASP A 32 1.71 -4.97 12.07
N GLY A 33 0.38 -5.03 12.25
CA GLY A 33 -0.30 -6.08 13.01
C GLY A 33 -0.20 -5.93 14.52
N VAL A 34 0.40 -4.83 15.02
CA VAL A 34 0.64 -4.62 16.45
C VAL A 34 0.10 -3.27 16.92
N SER A 35 0.60 -2.16 16.38
CA SER A 35 0.28 -0.82 16.88
C SER A 35 0.37 0.29 15.84
N ARG A 36 1.00 0.05 14.69
CA ARG A 36 1.21 1.05 13.66
C ARG A 36 0.33 0.75 12.46
N ARG A 37 -0.66 1.60 12.27
CA ARG A 37 -1.46 1.66 11.06
C ARG A 37 -1.26 3.00 10.37
N MET A 38 -0.97 2.97 9.07
CA MET A 38 -0.76 4.15 8.25
C MET A 38 -1.66 4.07 7.02
N THR A 39 -2.22 5.20 6.62
CA THR A 39 -3.00 5.30 5.39
C THR A 39 -2.41 6.39 4.51
N TRP A 40 -2.28 6.12 3.22
CA TRP A 40 -1.89 7.13 2.23
C TRP A 40 -2.90 7.21 1.12
N ARG A 41 -3.20 8.43 0.67
CA ARG A 41 -3.97 8.68 -0.54
C ARG A 41 -3.04 8.77 -1.73
N VAL A 42 -3.40 8.08 -2.79
CA VAL A 42 -2.66 8.11 -4.07
C VAL A 42 -3.09 9.33 -4.86
N ARG A 43 -2.12 10.12 -5.30
CA ARG A 43 -2.34 11.32 -6.13
C ARG A 43 -2.18 11.06 -7.62
N THR A 44 -1.46 9.99 -7.99
CA THR A 44 -1.27 9.61 -9.40
C THR A 44 -2.54 8.95 -9.97
N PRO A 45 -3.19 9.55 -10.98
CA PRO A 45 -4.36 8.97 -11.63
C PRO A 45 -4.01 7.67 -12.37
N GLY A 46 -4.95 6.72 -12.45
CA GLY A 46 -4.78 5.50 -13.25
C GLY A 46 -3.76 4.47 -12.72
N ALA A 47 -3.16 4.70 -11.54
CA ALA A 47 -2.12 3.82 -10.98
C ALA A 47 -2.65 2.49 -10.42
N ASP A 48 -3.94 2.21 -10.52
CA ASP A 48 -4.65 1.10 -9.87
C ASP A 48 -4.02 -0.29 -10.14
N ARG A 49 -3.70 -0.61 -11.41
CA ARG A 49 -3.04 -1.87 -11.76
C ARG A 49 -1.61 -1.94 -11.21
N THR A 50 -0.85 -0.87 -11.38
CA THR A 50 0.54 -0.77 -10.92
C THR A 50 0.63 -0.89 -9.40
N LEU A 51 -0.31 -0.30 -8.66
CA LEU A 51 -0.37 -0.40 -7.21
C LEU A 51 -0.57 -1.85 -6.75
N ARG A 52 -1.46 -2.62 -7.39
CA ARG A 52 -1.62 -4.04 -7.04
C ARG A 52 -0.33 -4.84 -7.15
N GLU A 53 0.47 -4.56 -8.18
CA GLU A 53 1.77 -5.21 -8.38
C GLU A 53 2.78 -4.76 -7.31
N VAL A 54 2.84 -3.46 -7.03
CA VAL A 54 3.70 -2.88 -5.99
C VAL A 54 3.38 -3.45 -4.61
N LEU A 55 2.10 -3.51 -4.23
CA LEU A 55 1.69 -3.98 -2.90
C LEU A 55 1.97 -5.47 -2.72
N ARG A 56 1.69 -6.27 -3.75
CA ARG A 56 2.03 -7.71 -3.74
C ARG A 56 3.53 -7.92 -3.58
N TYR A 57 4.35 -7.17 -4.31
CA TYR A 57 5.80 -7.27 -4.18
C TYR A 57 6.31 -6.82 -2.81
N ALA A 58 5.82 -5.67 -2.33
CA ALA A 58 6.32 -5.05 -1.10
C ALA A 58 6.00 -5.86 0.15
N VAL A 59 4.82 -6.50 0.22
CA VAL A 59 4.43 -7.29 1.40
C VAL A 59 5.28 -8.55 1.60
N ASP A 60 5.90 -9.06 0.53
CA ASP A 60 6.80 -10.20 0.57
C ASP A 60 8.25 -9.82 0.95
N GLN A 61 8.56 -8.52 1.06
CA GLN A 61 9.89 -8.07 1.46
C GLN A 61 10.06 -8.07 2.98
N THR A 62 11.26 -8.37 3.47
CA THR A 62 11.60 -8.32 4.90
C THR A 62 11.32 -6.97 5.54
N LYS A 63 11.45 -5.88 4.77
CA LYS A 63 11.13 -4.51 5.21
C LYS A 63 10.06 -3.93 4.30
N VAL A 64 8.79 -4.21 4.63
CA VAL A 64 7.62 -3.86 3.82
C VAL A 64 7.54 -2.36 3.51
N LEU A 65 7.63 -1.50 4.52
CA LEU A 65 7.54 -0.05 4.32
C LEU A 65 8.66 0.52 3.42
N PRO A 66 9.96 0.25 3.69
CA PRO A 66 11.02 0.65 2.77
C PRO A 66 10.85 0.13 1.33
N ALA A 67 10.38 -1.10 1.16
CA ALA A 67 10.11 -1.67 -0.15
C ALA A 67 8.97 -0.94 -0.88
N LEU A 68 7.87 -0.67 -0.17
CA LEU A 68 6.75 0.11 -0.68
C LEU A 68 7.20 1.48 -1.17
N TYR A 69 7.88 2.26 -0.32
CA TYR A 69 8.34 3.60 -0.70
C TYR A 69 9.31 3.58 -1.89
N SER A 70 10.20 2.58 -1.94
CA SER A 70 11.15 2.41 -3.05
C SER A 70 10.43 2.16 -4.37
N GLU A 71 9.44 1.26 -4.37
CA GLU A 71 8.66 0.94 -5.57
C GLU A 71 7.77 2.11 -6.02
N LEU A 72 7.12 2.81 -5.08
CA LEU A 72 6.31 3.99 -5.41
C LEU A 72 7.18 5.08 -6.03
N LYS A 73 8.37 5.35 -5.45
CA LYS A 73 9.34 6.31 -5.99
C LYS A 73 9.83 5.90 -7.38
N ARG A 74 10.21 4.63 -7.55
CA ARG A 74 10.70 4.08 -8.84
C ARG A 74 9.69 4.24 -9.97
N ARG A 75 8.40 4.22 -9.64
CA ARG A 75 7.28 4.29 -10.59
C ARG A 75 6.63 5.67 -10.67
N ALA A 76 7.22 6.68 -10.03
CA ALA A 76 6.68 8.04 -9.95
C ALA A 76 5.23 8.11 -9.43
N ILE A 77 4.89 7.23 -8.48
CA ILE A 77 3.58 7.23 -7.84
C ILE A 77 3.62 8.17 -6.62
N ALA A 78 2.91 9.29 -6.74
CA ALA A 78 2.78 10.26 -5.68
C ALA A 78 1.73 9.80 -4.66
N ILE A 79 2.09 9.88 -3.38
CA ILE A 79 1.22 9.57 -2.25
C ILE A 79 1.27 10.69 -1.23
N GLU A 80 0.19 10.84 -0.46
CA GLU A 80 0.12 11.72 0.69
C GLU A 80 -0.40 10.96 1.91
N ALA A 81 0.11 11.26 3.10
CA ALA A 81 -0.41 10.66 4.32
C ALA A 81 -1.84 11.16 4.59
N VAL A 82 -2.72 10.25 4.98
CA VAL A 82 -4.07 10.54 5.45
C VAL A 82 -4.11 10.13 6.91
N ALA A 83 -4.20 11.12 7.79
CA ALA A 83 -4.23 10.95 9.24
C ALA A 83 -5.38 10.05 9.70
#